data_AF-A0A353XUX5-F1
#
_entry.id   AF-A0A353XUX5-F1
#
_cell.length_a   1.000
_cell.length_b   1.000
_cell.length_c   1.000
_cell.angle_alpha   90.00
_cell.angle_beta   90.00
_cell.angle_gamma   90.00
#
_symmetry.space_group_name_H-M   'P 1'
#
loop_
_entity.id
_entity.type
_entity.pdbx_description
1 polymer ?
#
loop_
_entity_poly.entity_id
_entity_poly.type
_entity_poly.pdbx_seq_one_letter_code
_entity_poly.pdbx_strand_id
1 'polypeptide(L)'
;MAEKVIFLGFCKNPYPYLKHASLKVLTSDREGFPMVLEEALVLGVSVISTDCESGPREILPSKNLMPQNDIDAIALKLSQAMHDPGQFRADFDESLLPEVVAKKYLNVL
;
A
#
# COMPACT_ATOMS: atom_id res chain seq x y z
N MET A 1 -13.86 -0.06 -26.83
CA MET A 1 -13.43 0.15 -25.43
C MET A 1 -12.11 -0.57 -25.27
N ALA A 2 -11.04 0.13 -24.88
CA ALA A 2 -9.77 -0.53 -24.56
C ALA A 2 -9.93 -1.43 -23.32
N GLU A 3 -9.13 -2.48 -23.21
CA GLU A 3 -9.01 -3.27 -21.98
C GLU A 3 -8.56 -2.36 -20.83
N LYS A 4 -9.37 -2.27 -19.76
CA LYS A 4 -9.11 -1.44 -18.57
C LYS A 4 -8.47 -2.22 -17.42
N VAL A 5 -8.37 -3.53 -17.56
CA VAL A 5 -7.84 -4.46 -16.54
C VAL A 5 -6.90 -5.41 -17.24
N ILE A 6 -5.67 -5.50 -16.73
CA ILE A 6 -4.61 -6.34 -17.28
C ILE A 6 -4.12 -7.27 -16.16
N PHE A 7 -4.28 -8.59 -16.35
CA PHE A 7 -3.75 -9.59 -15.44
C PHE A 7 -2.34 -9.99 -15.85
N LEU A 8 -1.31 -9.45 -15.18
CA LEU A 8 0.10 -9.69 -15.51
C LEU A 8 0.60 -11.09 -15.14
N GLY A 9 -0.16 -11.84 -14.33
CA GLY A 9 0.29 -13.11 -13.76
C GLY A 9 1.44 -12.93 -12.76
N PHE A 10 2.21 -13.98 -12.53
CA PHE A 10 3.36 -13.93 -11.62
C PHE A 10 4.51 -13.12 -12.21
N CYS A 11 4.91 -12.05 -11.52
CA CYS A 11 6.06 -11.24 -11.87
C CYS A 11 7.16 -11.47 -10.83
N LYS A 12 8.28 -12.11 -11.23
CA LYS A 12 9.43 -12.31 -10.34
C LYS A 12 9.98 -11.00 -9.76
N ASN A 13 9.91 -9.93 -10.54
CA ASN A 13 10.24 -8.57 -10.11
C ASN A 13 9.06 -7.63 -10.44
N PRO A 14 8.20 -7.28 -9.47
CA PRO A 14 7.06 -6.40 -9.69
C PRO A 14 7.41 -4.91 -9.66
N TYR A 15 8.61 -4.54 -9.19
CA TYR A 15 8.97 -3.14 -8.93
C TYR A 15 8.92 -2.21 -10.15
N PRO A 16 9.23 -2.64 -11.39
CA PRO A 16 9.04 -1.79 -12.56
C PRO A 16 7.58 -1.36 -12.75
N TYR A 17 6.62 -2.26 -12.51
CA TYR A 17 5.20 -1.93 -12.59
C TYR A 17 4.77 -1.02 -11.44
N LEU A 18 5.18 -1.36 -10.23
CA LEU A 18 4.81 -0.59 -9.04
C LEU A 18 5.38 0.83 -9.10
N LYS A 19 6.67 1.00 -9.44
CA LYS A 19 7.34 2.31 -9.55
C LYS A 19 6.68 3.24 -10.58
N HIS A 20 6.07 2.68 -11.62
CA HIS A 20 5.37 3.44 -12.66
C HIS A 20 3.86 3.55 -12.43
N ALA A 21 3.33 2.95 -11.36
CA ALA A 21 1.93 3.09 -10.99
C ALA A 21 1.67 4.48 -10.38
N SER A 22 0.56 5.10 -10.75
CA SER A 22 0.09 6.32 -10.10
C SER A 22 -0.46 6.07 -8.69
N LEU A 23 -0.94 4.86 -8.44
CA LEU A 23 -1.64 4.47 -7.21
C LEU A 23 -1.49 2.97 -6.96
N LYS A 24 -1.16 2.59 -5.73
CA LYS A 24 -1.28 1.22 -5.22
C LYS A 24 -2.54 1.10 -4.37
N VAL A 25 -3.31 0.04 -4.59
CA VAL A 25 -4.55 -0.26 -3.87
C VAL A 25 -4.41 -1.60 -3.16
N LEU A 26 -4.80 -1.67 -1.88
CA LEU A 26 -4.94 -2.93 -1.15
C LEU A 26 -6.38 -3.08 -0.66
N THR A 27 -6.99 -4.22 -0.94
CA THR A 27 -8.35 -4.55 -0.50
C THR A 27 -8.36 -5.89 0.23
N SER A 28 -7.36 -6.14 1.07
CA SER A 28 -7.25 -7.36 1.86
C SER A 28 -8.26 -7.37 3.00
N ASP A 29 -8.73 -8.56 3.37
CA ASP A 29 -9.58 -8.78 4.54
C ASP A 29 -8.76 -8.92 5.84
N ARG A 30 -7.53 -9.44 5.74
CA ARG A 30 -6.60 -9.61 6.87
C ARG A 30 -5.16 -9.51 6.42
N GLU A 31 -4.33 -8.95 7.27
CA GLU A 31 -2.89 -8.82 7.04
C GLU A 31 -2.14 -9.12 8.35
N GLY A 32 -0.93 -9.67 8.22
CA GLY A 32 0.01 -9.79 9.35
C GLY A 32 0.82 -8.50 9.47
N PHE A 33 1.70 -8.30 8.48
CA PHE A 33 2.36 -7.02 8.22
C PHE A 33 2.37 -6.81 6.69
N PRO A 34 1.60 -5.84 6.16
CA PRO A 34 1.40 -5.71 4.71
C PRO A 34 2.61 -5.05 4.05
N MET A 35 3.68 -5.81 3.83
CA MET A 35 4.94 -5.35 3.22
C MET A 35 4.72 -4.64 1.88
N VAL A 36 3.71 -5.06 1.11
CA VAL A 36 3.35 -4.43 -0.17
C VAL A 36 2.85 -2.99 -0.04
N LEU A 37 2.52 -2.50 1.16
CA LEU A 37 2.31 -1.07 1.41
C LEU A 37 3.67 -0.38 1.49
N GLU A 38 4.57 -0.86 2.36
CA GLU A 38 5.92 -0.31 2.52
C GLU A 38 6.71 -0.28 1.21
N GLU A 39 6.67 -1.36 0.42
CA GLU A 39 7.32 -1.41 -0.90
C GLU A 39 6.84 -0.29 -1.84
N ALA A 40 5.56 0.08 -1.76
CA ALA A 40 5.01 1.19 -2.54
C ALA A 40 5.47 2.54 -1.97
N LEU A 41 5.52 2.69 -0.65
CA LEU A 41 5.99 3.91 0.03
C LEU A 41 7.47 4.18 -0.27
N VAL A 42 8.33 3.16 -0.24
CA VAL A 42 9.76 3.26 -0.63
C VAL A 42 9.91 3.76 -2.06
N LEU A 43 9.00 3.37 -2.96
CA LEU A 43 9.01 3.81 -4.36
C LEU A 43 8.33 5.18 -4.58
N GLY A 44 7.82 5.82 -3.53
CA GLY A 44 7.12 7.10 -3.60
C GLY A 44 5.75 7.05 -4.27
N VAL A 45 5.16 5.85 -4.33
CA VAL A 45 3.86 5.59 -4.96
C VAL A 45 2.76 5.91 -3.96
N SER A 46 1.72 6.63 -4.38
CA SER A 46 0.55 6.89 -3.55
C SER A 46 -0.19 5.60 -3.22
N VAL A 47 -0.76 5.50 -2.02
CA VAL A 47 -1.35 4.25 -1.53
C VAL A 47 -2.73 4.48 -0.93
N ILE A 48 -3.70 3.63 -1.27
CA ILE A 48 -4.94 3.49 -0.48
C ILE A 48 -5.11 2.03 -0.07
N SER A 49 -5.73 1.81 1.09
CA SER A 49 -5.94 0.47 1.64
C SER A 49 -7.28 0.36 2.33
N THR A 50 -7.89 -0.81 2.27
CA THR A 50 -8.88 -1.18 3.29
C THR A 50 -8.24 -1.15 4.67
N ASP A 51 -9.02 -0.75 5.66
CA ASP A 51 -8.64 -0.71 7.06
C ASP A 51 -8.85 -2.09 7.70
N CYS A 52 -8.01 -3.04 7.31
CA CYS A 52 -8.05 -4.41 7.81
C CYS A 52 -7.23 -4.65 9.05
N GLU A 53 -7.66 -5.63 9.84
CA GLU A 53 -6.93 -6.10 11.00
C GLU A 53 -5.93 -7.17 10.54
N SER A 54 -4.63 -7.05 10.79
CA SER A 54 -3.82 -5.97 11.39
C SER A 54 -2.92 -5.30 10.34
N GLY A 55 -2.36 -4.11 10.60
CA GLY A 55 -1.26 -3.57 9.76
C GLY A 55 -1.53 -2.26 9.01
N PRO A 56 -2.51 -2.12 8.10
CA PRO A 56 -2.66 -0.91 7.28
C PRO A 56 -2.76 0.39 8.07
N ARG A 57 -3.46 0.38 9.21
CA ARG A 57 -3.61 1.55 10.09
C ARG A 57 -2.35 1.90 10.87
N GLU A 58 -1.42 0.97 11.02
CA GLU A 58 -0.11 1.19 11.65
C GLU A 58 0.87 1.86 10.69
N ILE A 59 0.68 1.67 9.39
CA ILE A 59 1.58 2.14 8.32
C ILE A 59 1.05 3.43 7.69
N LEU A 60 -0.27 3.54 7.47
CA LEU A 60 -0.87 4.61 6.69
C LEU A 60 -1.68 5.58 7.55
N PRO A 61 -1.68 6.88 7.22
CA PRO A 61 -2.57 7.84 7.86
C PRO A 61 -4.03 7.56 7.45
N SER A 62 -4.98 7.95 8.32
CA SER A 62 -6.41 7.67 8.15
C SER A 62 -6.99 8.11 6.80
N LYS A 63 -6.46 9.18 6.18
CA LYS A 63 -6.90 9.66 4.87
C LYS A 63 -6.75 8.59 3.78
N ASN A 64 -5.76 7.71 3.89
CA ASN A 64 -5.46 6.63 2.95
C ASN A 64 -6.35 5.39 3.17
N LEU A 65 -7.09 5.34 4.27
CA LEU A 65 -7.87 4.16 4.67
C LEU A 65 -9.33 4.27 4.20
N MET A 66 -9.90 3.11 3.90
CA MET A 66 -11.32 2.91 3.54
C MET A 66 -11.88 1.68 4.27
N PRO A 67 -13.20 1.62 4.53
CA PRO A 67 -13.79 0.45 5.17
C PRO A 67 -13.62 -0.81 4.31
N GLN A 68 -13.50 -1.95 4.98
CA GLN A 68 -13.56 -3.27 4.35
C GLN A 68 -14.99 -3.61 3.95
N ASN A 69 -15.15 -4.48 2.95
CA ASN A 69 -16.45 -5.04 2.54
C ASN A 69 -17.53 -4.00 2.16
N ASP A 70 -17.11 -2.78 1.82
CA ASP A 70 -17.98 -1.69 1.38
C ASP A 70 -17.53 -1.25 -0.02
N ILE A 71 -18.18 -1.83 -1.03
CA ILE A 71 -17.83 -1.61 -2.43
C ILE A 71 -18.03 -0.15 -2.83
N ASP A 72 -19.07 0.50 -2.31
CA ASP A 72 -19.37 1.90 -2.62
C ASP A 72 -18.30 2.82 -2.05
N ALA A 73 -17.87 2.59 -0.81
CA ALA A 73 -16.78 3.34 -0.19
C ALA A 73 -15.43 3.09 -0.88
N ILE A 74 -15.14 1.85 -1.28
CA ILE A 74 -13.93 1.50 -2.04
C ILE A 74 -13.94 2.21 -3.40
N ALA A 75 -15.06 2.17 -4.12
CA ALA A 75 -15.19 2.84 -5.42
C ALA A 75 -15.03 4.36 -5.29
N LEU A 76 -15.62 4.97 -4.25
CA LEU A 76 -15.49 6.39 -3.97
C LEU A 76 -14.03 6.77 -3.69
N LYS A 77 -13.34 6.03 -2.82
CA LYS A 77 -11.92 6.28 -2.50
C LYS A 77 -11.04 6.11 -3.73
N LEU A 78 -11.28 5.07 -4.52
CA LEU A 78 -10.55 4.85 -5.76
C LEU A 78 -10.74 6.01 -6.74
N SER A 79 -11.97 6.51 -6.90
CA SER A 79 -12.28 7.66 -7.76
C SER A 79 -11.54 8.93 -7.31
N GLN A 80 -11.54 9.20 -6.00
CA GLN A 80 -10.78 10.32 -5.41
C GLN A 80 -9.27 10.18 -5.69
N ALA A 81 -8.71 9.00 -5.45
CA ALA A 81 -7.29 8.73 -5.64
C ALA A 81 -6.88 8.70 -7.11
N MET A 82 -7.77 8.33 -8.04
CA MET A 82 -7.53 8.44 -9.48
C MET A 82 -7.56 9.89 -9.97
N HIS A 83 -8.35 10.76 -9.33
CA HIS A 83 -8.41 12.18 -9.66
C HIS A 83 -7.19 12.95 -9.17
N ASP A 84 -6.82 12.76 -7.90
CA ASP A 84 -5.61 13.35 -7.30
C ASP A 84 -4.88 12.31 -6.44
N PRO A 85 -3.98 11.51 -7.05
CA PRO A 85 -3.18 10.55 -6.30
C PRO A 85 -2.27 11.22 -5.26
N GLY A 86 -1.87 12.48 -5.47
CA GLY A 86 -0.94 13.20 -4.60
C GLY A 86 -1.46 13.34 -3.17
N GLN A 87 -2.78 13.44 -3.02
CA GLN A 87 -3.46 13.48 -1.71
C GLN A 87 -3.14 12.27 -0.83
N PHE A 88 -2.90 11.11 -1.44
CA PHE A 88 -2.68 9.82 -0.78
C PHE A 88 -1.21 9.40 -0.72
N ARG A 89 -0.28 10.36 -0.86
CA ARG A 89 1.12 10.13 -0.48
C ARG A 89 1.26 9.98 1.02
N ALA A 90 2.13 9.07 1.40
CA ALA A 90 2.64 8.83 2.74
C ALA A 90 4.13 8.51 2.63
N ASP A 91 4.86 8.75 3.71
CA ASP A 91 6.30 8.52 3.76
C ASP A 91 6.59 7.10 4.28
N PHE A 92 7.71 6.53 3.84
CA PHE A 92 8.21 5.26 4.35
C PHE A 92 8.73 5.42 5.79
N ASP A 93 8.45 4.45 6.67
CA ASP A 93 9.04 4.43 8.00
C ASP A 93 10.48 3.91 7.96
N GLU A 94 11.44 4.83 8.07
CA GLU A 94 12.87 4.49 8.13
C GLU A 94 13.24 3.55 9.31
N SER A 95 12.36 3.40 10.32
CA SER A 95 12.56 2.43 11.40
C SER A 95 12.52 0.96 10.93
N LEU A 96 12.03 0.73 9.71
CA LEU A 96 11.97 -0.55 9.01
C LEU A 96 13.19 -0.83 8.13
N LEU A 97 14.15 0.10 8.05
CA LEU A 97 15.39 -0.14 7.32
C LEU A 97 16.11 -1.39 7.86
N PRO A 98 16.71 -2.23 6.98
CA PRO A 98 17.32 -3.50 7.39
C PRO A 98 18.31 -3.36 8.54
N GLU A 99 19.16 -2.34 8.53
CA GLU A 99 20.14 -2.06 9.58
C GLU A 99 19.51 -1.66 10.92
N VAL A 100 18.35 -1.02 10.90
CA VAL A 100 17.61 -0.63 12.12
C VAL A 100 16.91 -1.85 12.70
N VAL A 101 16.21 -2.60 11.86
CA VAL A 101 15.51 -3.83 12.27
C VAL A 101 16.51 -4.88 12.77
N ALA A 102 17.62 -5.11 12.07
CA ALA A 102 18.66 -6.05 12.52
C ALA A 102 19.21 -5.69 13.92
N LYS A 103 19.43 -4.40 14.21
CA LYS A 103 19.83 -3.95 15.55
C LYS A 103 18.75 -4.24 16.60
N LYS A 104 17.46 -4.04 16.28
CA LYS A 104 16.35 -4.37 17.19
C LYS A 104 16.37 -5.86 17.56
N TYR A 105 16.63 -6.75 16.60
CA TYR A 105 16.76 -8.19 16.85
C TYR A 105 17.98 -8.54 17.72
N LEU A 106 19.13 -7.90 17.51
CA LEU A 106 20.32 -8.15 18.33
C LEU A 106 20.15 -7.72 19.80
N ASN A 107 19.31 -6.73 20.07
CA ASN A 107 19.06 -6.22 21.43
C ASN A 107 18.13 -7.10 22.27
N VAL A 108 17.47 -8.10 21.67
CA VAL A 108 16.57 -9.03 22.39
C VAL A 108 17.17 -10.43 22.54
N LEU A 109 18.41 -10.63 22.08
CA LEU A 109 19.24 -11.82 22.30
C LEU A 109 20.09 -11.64 23.56
#